data_AF-A0A7J7R5I1-F1
#
_entry.id   AF-A0A7J7R5I1-F1
#
_cell.length_a   1.000
_cell.length_b   1.000
_cell.length_c   1.000
_cell.angle_alpha   90.00
_cell.angle_beta   90.00
_cell.angle_gamma   90.00
#
_symmetry.space_group_name_H-M   'P 1'
#
loop_
_entity.id
_entity.type
_entity.pdbx_description
1 polymer ?
#
loop_
_entity_poly.entity_id
_entity_poly.type
_entity_poly.pdbx_seq_one_letter_code
_entity_poly.pdbx_strand_id
1 'polypeptide(L)'
;MAERAGPTAPLCSEQFGSRAARGCCAAADGRLQWEAWGGLSGAFEVKPEGRDGGAGGPPGPASPLASRLLTVFLPQGFPESVSPDYLPYQLWDSVQAFASSLSGSLATHAVLLGIGVGDAQASVSAATATWLVKDSMGMLGRIVFAWWKGLFADILNDAAMFLEIMAPMYPISFTVIICISNLAKCIVSVAGGATRAALTMHQARRNNMADVSAKDSSQETLVNLAGLLISLLLLPLVSDCPSFSLGCFFLLTALHIYANYRAVRALVIETLNEGRLWLVLKHFLQRGEVLDPTSANQMEPLWTGFWQCLSLSLGVPLHRLISSVSELQQLVDGHQEPYLLHWDQPQNQVQVVLSHKAGPETVLRAATHGLVLGALQGEGPLPAELEKLRHRVRAGPEKESWVVVKETHQVLDKLFPKFLKGLQDAGWKTEKHQLEVDEWRATWLPSPEKKVL
;
A
#
# COMPACT_ATOMS: atom_id res chain seq x y z
N MET A 1 35.97 -42.06 -26.37
CA MET A 1 34.85 -41.16 -26.73
C MET A 1 34.12 -40.85 -25.44
N ALA A 2 34.35 -39.67 -24.87
CA ALA A 2 33.57 -39.19 -23.74
C ALA A 2 32.31 -38.54 -24.30
N GLU A 3 31.15 -39.12 -24.03
CA GLU A 3 29.86 -38.46 -24.29
C GLU A 3 29.82 -37.18 -23.46
N ARG A 4 29.91 -36.03 -24.13
CA ARG A 4 29.43 -34.77 -23.56
C ARG A 4 27.92 -34.92 -23.44
N ALA A 5 27.44 -35.22 -22.23
CA ALA A 5 26.04 -35.01 -21.89
C ALA A 5 25.67 -33.57 -22.27
N GLY A 6 24.65 -33.41 -23.12
CA GLY A 6 24.10 -32.10 -23.45
C GLY A 6 23.57 -31.39 -22.19
N PRO A 7 23.30 -30.08 -22.25
CA PRO A 7 22.75 -29.36 -21.11
C PRO A 7 21.44 -30.04 -20.67
N THR A 8 21.42 -30.54 -19.44
CA THR A 8 20.22 -31.08 -18.80
C THR A 8 19.16 -29.99 -18.78
N ALA A 9 17.94 -30.32 -19.24
CA ALA A 9 16.83 -29.38 -19.20
C ALA A 9 16.59 -28.92 -17.74
N PRO A 10 16.37 -27.61 -17.50
CA PRO A 10 16.19 -27.10 -16.14
C PRO A 10 14.93 -27.71 -15.50
N LEU A 11 15.05 -28.14 -14.24
CA LEU A 11 13.96 -28.73 -13.46
C LEU A 11 12.95 -27.68 -13.01
N CYS A 12 13.45 -26.47 -12.80
CA CYS A 12 12.68 -25.29 -12.43
C CYS A 12 13.39 -24.04 -12.95
N SER A 13 12.67 -22.93 -13.02
CA SER A 13 13.25 -21.62 -13.32
C SER A 13 12.56 -20.55 -12.50
N GLU A 14 13.24 -19.44 -12.28
CA GLU A 14 12.67 -18.25 -11.66
C GLU A 14 13.06 -16.99 -12.45
N GLN A 15 12.19 -15.98 -12.40
CA GLN A 15 12.33 -14.72 -13.11
C GLN A 15 11.83 -13.58 -12.22
N PHE A 16 12.56 -12.47 -12.20
CA PHE A 16 12.14 -11.23 -11.54
C PHE A 16 11.74 -10.19 -12.58
N GLY A 17 10.45 -9.83 -12.62
CA GLY A 17 9.93 -8.87 -13.59
C GLY A 17 10.31 -9.23 -15.03
N SER A 18 10.93 -8.29 -15.74
CA SER A 18 11.34 -8.47 -17.14
C SER A 18 12.78 -9.00 -17.34
N ARG A 19 13.47 -9.43 -16.26
CA ARG A 19 14.85 -9.95 -16.36
C ARG A 19 14.90 -11.31 -17.05
N ALA A 20 16.07 -11.75 -17.51
CA ALA A 20 16.23 -13.13 -17.98
C ALA A 20 15.93 -14.13 -16.85
N ALA A 21 15.21 -15.21 -17.18
CA ALA A 21 14.95 -16.28 -16.23
C ALA A 21 16.25 -17.06 -15.94
N ARG A 22 16.39 -17.53 -14.71
CA ARG A 22 17.51 -18.37 -14.26
C ARG A 22 17.00 -19.80 -14.02
N GLY A 23 17.65 -20.79 -14.62
CA GLY A 23 17.33 -22.19 -14.44
C GLY A 23 17.90 -22.78 -13.15
N CYS A 24 17.28 -23.87 -12.69
CA CYS A 24 17.77 -24.73 -11.63
C CYS A 24 17.97 -26.16 -12.16
N CYS A 25 19.09 -26.78 -11.78
CA CYS A 25 19.43 -28.16 -12.13
C CYS A 25 19.73 -28.96 -10.86
N ALA A 26 19.49 -30.27 -10.90
CA ALA A 26 19.88 -31.16 -9.80
C ALA A 26 21.40 -31.38 -9.82
N ALA A 27 22.05 -31.16 -8.68
CA ALA A 27 23.40 -31.64 -8.43
C ALA A 27 23.39 -33.14 -8.12
N ALA A 28 24.56 -33.78 -8.26
CA ALA A 28 24.72 -35.21 -7.99
C ALA A 28 24.40 -35.63 -6.54
N ASP A 29 24.39 -34.67 -5.60
CA ASP A 29 24.03 -34.86 -4.19
C ASP A 29 22.54 -34.58 -3.90
N GLY A 30 21.73 -34.28 -4.92
CA GLY A 30 20.30 -33.97 -4.79
C GLY A 30 19.99 -32.51 -4.43
N ARG A 31 20.99 -31.65 -4.25
CA ARG A 31 20.80 -30.21 -4.04
C ARG A 31 20.44 -29.51 -5.36
N LEU A 32 19.71 -28.40 -5.27
CA LEU A 32 19.43 -27.56 -6.43
C LEU A 32 20.57 -26.57 -6.67
N GLN A 33 21.17 -26.64 -7.86
CA GLN A 33 22.14 -25.67 -8.33
C GLN A 33 21.47 -24.68 -9.28
N TRP A 34 21.66 -23.39 -8.99
CA TRP A 34 21.04 -22.31 -9.72
C TRP A 34 22.06 -21.60 -10.63
N GLU A 35 21.64 -21.22 -11.83
CA GLU A 35 22.49 -20.80 -12.97
C GLU A 35 23.30 -19.47 -12.90
N ALA A 36 23.69 -18.84 -11.80
CA ALA A 36 24.18 -17.45 -11.79
C ALA A 36 23.27 -16.42 -12.53
N TRP A 37 23.41 -15.13 -12.23
CA TRP A 37 22.64 -14.11 -12.94
C TRP A 37 23.35 -13.76 -14.25
N GLY A 38 22.70 -14.03 -15.38
CA GLY A 38 23.09 -13.42 -16.65
C GLY A 38 22.94 -11.90 -16.53
N GLY A 39 24.01 -11.17 -16.87
CA GLY A 39 24.05 -9.71 -16.81
C GLY A 39 22.93 -9.06 -17.62
N LEU A 40 22.48 -7.89 -17.16
CA LEU A 40 21.49 -7.06 -17.84
C LEU A 40 21.92 -6.76 -19.28
N SER A 41 21.10 -7.16 -20.24
CA SER A 41 21.10 -6.61 -21.59
C SER A 41 19.65 -6.48 -22.03
N GLY A 42 19.19 -5.24 -22.11
CA GLY A 42 17.82 -4.89 -22.48
C GLY A 42 17.68 -3.38 -22.58
N ALA A 43 18.13 -2.83 -23.70
CA ALA A 43 17.75 -1.50 -24.13
C ALA A 43 16.30 -1.54 -24.62
N PHE A 44 15.45 -0.66 -24.11
CA PHE A 44 14.10 -0.45 -24.62
C PHE A 44 14.17 0.32 -25.94
N GLU A 45 13.70 -0.27 -27.03
CA GLU A 45 13.30 0.47 -28.23
C GLU A 45 11.86 0.98 -28.06
N VAL A 46 11.71 2.30 -28.09
CA VAL A 46 10.42 2.97 -28.24
C VAL A 46 10.24 3.33 -29.70
N LYS A 47 9.21 2.77 -30.34
CA LYS A 47 8.79 3.12 -31.70
C LYS A 47 7.65 4.15 -31.64
N PRO A 48 7.70 5.26 -32.40
CA PRO A 48 6.57 6.17 -32.52
C PRO A 48 5.70 5.77 -33.71
N GLU A 49 4.39 5.74 -33.54
CA GLU A 49 3.42 5.83 -34.65
C GLU A 49 2.32 6.84 -34.30
N GLY A 50 2.03 7.69 -35.27
CA GLY A 50 1.17 8.87 -35.14
C GLY A 50 -0.28 8.65 -35.60
N ARG A 51 -1.11 9.57 -35.10
CA ARG A 51 -2.39 10.16 -35.57
C ARG A 51 -3.28 9.41 -36.57
N ASP A 52 -4.56 9.32 -36.21
CA ASP A 52 -5.73 10.09 -36.72
C ASP A 52 -6.94 9.77 -35.77
N GLY A 53 -8.02 10.51 -35.58
CA GLY A 53 -8.60 11.72 -36.17
C GLY A 53 -10.14 11.68 -36.01
N GLY A 54 -10.75 12.72 -35.41
CA GLY A 54 -12.21 13.06 -35.47
C GLY A 54 -13.09 12.61 -34.30
N ALA A 55 -14.21 13.25 -33.93
CA ALA A 55 -14.81 14.57 -34.17
C ALA A 55 -15.92 14.76 -33.09
N GLY A 56 -16.30 16.00 -32.79
CA GLY A 56 -17.13 16.35 -31.62
C GLY A 56 -18.64 16.17 -31.77
N GLY A 57 -19.33 16.28 -30.63
CA GLY A 57 -20.78 16.47 -30.50
C GLY A 57 -21.09 17.58 -29.49
N PRO A 58 -22.22 18.30 -29.60
CA PRO A 58 -22.44 19.57 -28.89
C PRO A 58 -23.00 19.35 -27.47
N PRO A 59 -22.79 20.27 -26.51
CA PRO A 59 -23.55 20.28 -25.27
C PRO A 59 -24.84 21.12 -25.42
N GLY A 60 -25.97 20.57 -24.98
CA GLY A 60 -27.21 21.31 -24.75
C GLY A 60 -27.10 22.26 -23.54
N PRO A 61 -28.00 23.24 -23.38
CA PRO A 61 -27.81 24.36 -22.47
C PRO A 61 -28.17 23.96 -21.02
N ALA A 62 -27.23 24.18 -20.09
CA ALA A 62 -27.52 24.20 -18.66
C ALA A 62 -27.78 25.64 -18.19
N SER A 63 -28.72 25.79 -17.26
CA SER A 63 -29.10 27.04 -16.58
C SER A 63 -27.92 27.69 -15.84
N PRO A 64 -27.98 29.01 -15.54
CA PRO A 64 -26.78 29.84 -15.41
C PRO A 64 -26.22 29.88 -13.99
N LEU A 65 -24.89 29.94 -13.92
CA LEU A 65 -24.02 30.15 -12.74
C LEU A 65 -23.83 28.98 -11.75
N ALA A 66 -24.88 28.45 -11.12
CA ALA A 66 -24.70 27.38 -10.11
C ALA A 66 -24.18 26.07 -10.72
N SER A 67 -24.68 25.72 -11.92
CA SER A 67 -24.21 24.57 -12.70
C SER A 67 -22.74 24.73 -13.15
N ARG A 68 -22.33 25.96 -13.49
CA ARG A 68 -20.96 26.29 -13.92
C ARG A 68 -19.98 26.24 -12.76
N LEU A 69 -20.36 26.69 -11.57
CA LEU A 69 -19.53 26.57 -10.37
C LEU A 69 -19.32 25.11 -9.98
N LEU A 70 -20.37 24.28 -10.03
CA LEU A 70 -20.26 22.84 -9.78
C LEU A 70 -19.34 22.15 -10.79
N THR A 71 -19.31 22.58 -12.06
CA THR A 71 -18.39 21.99 -13.06
C THR A 71 -16.91 22.27 -12.79
N VAL A 72 -16.57 23.26 -11.98
CA VAL A 72 -15.17 23.56 -11.60
C VAL A 72 -14.69 22.60 -10.52
N PHE A 73 -15.57 22.24 -9.58
CA PHE A 73 -15.21 21.46 -8.39
C PHE A 73 -15.62 19.99 -8.47
N LEU A 74 -16.61 19.62 -9.29
CA LEU A 74 -17.06 18.24 -9.43
C LEU A 74 -16.63 17.63 -10.77
N PRO A 75 -16.32 16.32 -10.80
CA PRO A 75 -16.01 15.62 -12.03
C PRO A 75 -17.17 15.62 -13.02
N GLN A 76 -16.85 15.56 -14.31
CA GLN A 76 -17.82 15.44 -15.38
C GLN A 76 -18.62 14.16 -15.22
N GLY A 77 -19.95 14.27 -15.31
CA GLY A 77 -20.88 13.14 -15.13
C GLY A 77 -21.13 12.75 -13.66
N PHE A 78 -20.76 13.61 -12.69
CA PHE A 78 -21.12 13.42 -11.28
C PHE A 78 -22.65 13.29 -11.10
N PRO A 79 -23.14 12.41 -10.20
CA PRO A 79 -22.38 11.53 -9.29
C PRO A 79 -21.88 10.22 -9.92
N GLU A 80 -22.44 9.81 -11.06
CA GLU A 80 -22.24 8.47 -11.65
C GLU A 80 -20.84 8.22 -12.26
N SER A 81 -20.01 9.26 -12.35
CA SER A 81 -18.64 9.17 -12.86
C SER A 81 -17.60 8.91 -11.77
N VAL A 82 -18.00 8.97 -10.50
CA VAL A 82 -17.14 8.72 -9.34
C VAL A 82 -17.71 7.63 -8.42
N SER A 83 -16.90 7.16 -7.49
CA SER A 83 -17.36 6.25 -6.43
C SER A 83 -18.33 6.96 -5.47
N PRO A 84 -19.27 6.22 -4.84
CA PRO A 84 -20.24 6.81 -3.90
C PRO A 84 -19.61 7.48 -2.67
N ASP A 85 -18.40 7.07 -2.29
CA ASP A 85 -17.64 7.63 -1.17
C ASP A 85 -16.92 8.95 -1.50
N TYR A 86 -16.91 9.38 -2.77
CA TYR A 86 -16.19 10.58 -3.22
C TYR A 86 -16.58 11.82 -2.43
N LEU A 87 -17.88 12.17 -2.41
CA LEU A 87 -18.33 13.41 -1.80
C LEU A 87 -18.15 13.40 -0.26
N PRO A 88 -18.55 12.34 0.47
CA PRO A 88 -18.26 12.24 1.90
C PRO A 88 -16.76 12.35 2.23
N TYR A 89 -15.89 11.72 1.43
CA TYR A 89 -14.44 11.83 1.58
C TYR A 89 -13.97 13.28 1.38
N GLN A 90 -14.31 13.88 0.24
CA GLN A 90 -13.84 15.21 -0.16
C GLN A 90 -14.25 16.32 0.83
N LEU A 91 -15.41 16.18 1.47
CA LEU A 91 -15.84 17.09 2.53
C LEU A 91 -14.92 17.03 3.76
N TRP A 92 -14.58 15.83 4.22
CA TRP A 92 -13.69 15.66 5.37
C TRP A 92 -12.23 15.96 5.03
N ASP A 93 -11.77 15.58 3.83
CA ASP A 93 -10.46 15.93 3.29
C ASP A 93 -10.30 17.46 3.18
N SER A 94 -11.34 18.18 2.76
CA SER A 94 -11.34 19.66 2.76
C SER A 94 -11.20 20.25 4.17
N VAL A 95 -11.89 19.70 5.18
CA VAL A 95 -11.74 20.15 6.57
C VAL A 95 -10.33 19.85 7.09
N GLN A 96 -9.78 18.69 6.74
CA GLN A 96 -8.42 18.30 7.08
C GLN A 96 -7.41 19.26 6.44
N ALA A 97 -7.48 19.46 5.12
CA ALA A 97 -6.58 20.34 4.36
C ALA A 97 -6.64 21.78 4.90
N PHE A 98 -7.83 22.27 5.25
CA PHE A 98 -8.01 23.57 5.87
C PHE A 98 -7.25 23.69 7.20
N ALA A 99 -7.43 22.71 8.11
CA ALA A 99 -6.76 22.68 9.40
C ALA A 99 -5.22 22.58 9.24
N SER A 100 -4.76 21.73 8.31
CA SER A 100 -3.33 21.60 7.99
C SER A 100 -2.75 22.89 7.41
N SER A 101 -3.51 23.63 6.59
CA SER A 101 -3.08 24.90 6.00
C SER A 101 -2.85 26.00 7.07
N LEU A 102 -3.77 26.09 8.04
CA LEU A 102 -3.63 27.00 9.17
C LEU A 102 -2.46 26.61 10.09
N SER A 103 -2.35 25.33 10.46
CA SER A 103 -1.21 24.82 11.25
C SER A 103 0.13 25.05 10.54
N GLY A 104 0.17 24.82 9.23
CA GLY A 104 1.34 25.09 8.40
C GLY A 104 1.71 26.58 8.35
N SER A 105 0.72 27.47 8.37
CA SER A 105 0.94 28.92 8.45
C SER A 105 1.53 29.33 9.80
N LEU A 106 1.02 28.78 10.92
CA LEU A 106 1.56 29.02 12.26
C LEU A 106 3.01 28.52 12.37
N ALA A 107 3.28 27.32 11.86
CA ALA A 107 4.61 26.74 11.84
C ALA A 107 5.58 27.58 11.00
N THR A 108 5.17 27.98 9.79
CA THR A 108 5.97 28.87 8.91
C THR A 108 6.28 30.19 9.59
N HIS A 109 5.30 30.81 10.25
CA HIS A 109 5.51 32.04 11.00
C HIS A 109 6.53 31.87 12.14
N ALA A 110 6.45 30.78 12.90
CA ALA A 110 7.44 30.47 13.93
C ALA A 110 8.85 30.26 13.36
N VAL A 111 8.98 29.57 12.21
CA VAL A 111 10.27 29.42 11.52
C VAL A 111 10.83 30.77 11.08
N LEU A 112 10.00 31.67 10.54
CA LEU A 112 10.43 33.00 10.12
C LEU A 112 10.96 33.82 11.31
N LEU A 113 10.25 33.79 12.45
CA LEU A 113 10.72 34.42 13.70
C LEU A 113 12.04 33.82 14.17
N GLY A 114 12.17 32.48 14.16
CA GLY A 114 13.39 31.80 14.59
C GLY A 114 14.61 32.05 13.69
N ILE A 115 14.38 32.35 12.42
CA ILE A 115 15.42 32.77 11.47
C ILE A 115 15.83 34.25 11.67
N GLY A 116 15.08 35.01 12.46
CA GLY A 116 15.33 36.43 12.74
C GLY A 116 14.65 37.38 11.75
N VAL A 117 13.65 36.92 11.00
CA VAL A 117 12.86 37.81 10.14
C VAL A 117 12.10 38.81 11.02
N GLY A 118 12.41 40.10 10.87
CA GLY A 118 11.87 41.18 11.69
C GLY A 118 12.84 41.69 12.78
N ASP A 119 13.99 41.03 12.98
CA ASP A 119 15.07 41.51 13.85
C ASP A 119 16.10 42.30 13.03
N ALA A 120 16.29 43.58 13.38
CA ALA A 120 17.26 44.46 12.72
C ALA A 120 18.72 44.02 12.93
N GLN A 121 19.00 43.16 13.91
CA GLN A 121 20.33 42.62 14.21
C GLN A 121 20.58 41.24 13.56
N ALA A 122 19.56 40.62 12.97
CA ALA A 122 19.70 39.31 12.36
C ALA A 122 20.41 39.38 11.00
N SER A 123 21.36 38.46 10.80
CA SER A 123 22.12 38.39 9.54
C SER A 123 21.27 37.75 8.42
N VAL A 124 21.04 38.52 7.35
CA VAL A 124 20.37 38.03 6.13
C VAL A 124 21.10 36.84 5.52
N SER A 125 22.44 36.78 5.59
CA SER A 125 23.23 35.67 5.04
C SER A 125 23.09 34.39 5.87
N ALA A 126 23.07 34.51 7.20
CA ALA A 126 22.82 33.37 8.09
C ALA A 126 21.38 32.84 7.94
N ALA A 127 20.42 33.75 7.80
CA ALA A 127 19.03 33.41 7.51
C ALA A 127 18.88 32.64 6.19
N THR A 128 19.53 33.13 5.13
CA THR A 128 19.53 32.50 3.80
C THR A 128 20.19 31.13 3.83
N ALA A 129 21.32 30.98 4.53
CA ALA A 129 22.01 29.69 4.66
C ALA A 129 21.14 28.65 5.37
N THR A 130 20.47 29.02 6.47
CA THR A 130 19.52 28.12 7.17
C THR A 130 18.36 27.71 6.27
N TRP A 131 17.85 28.64 5.45
CA TRP A 131 16.78 28.37 4.48
C TRP A 131 17.22 27.38 3.39
N LEU A 132 18.42 27.57 2.82
CA LEU A 132 19.00 26.69 1.80
C LEU A 132 19.26 25.28 2.33
N VAL A 133 19.81 25.17 3.55
CA VAL A 133 20.11 23.87 4.17
C VAL A 133 18.81 23.12 4.49
N LYS A 134 17.79 23.81 5.02
CA LYS A 134 16.46 23.23 5.23
C LYS A 134 15.91 22.65 3.92
N ASP A 135 15.88 23.45 2.86
CA ASP A 135 15.28 23.05 1.57
C ASP A 135 16.05 21.90 0.92
N SER A 136 17.38 21.91 1.00
CA SER A 136 18.23 20.81 0.49
C SER A 136 17.92 19.48 1.19
N MET A 137 17.71 19.49 2.51
CA MET A 137 17.34 18.28 3.25
C MET A 137 15.94 17.78 2.89
N GLY A 138 15.01 18.68 2.59
CA GLY A 138 13.69 18.30 2.09
C GLY A 138 13.78 17.62 0.71
N MET A 139 14.59 18.18 -0.19
CA MET A 139 14.83 17.59 -1.51
C MET A 139 15.47 16.20 -1.41
N LEU A 140 16.45 15.99 -0.52
CA LEU A 140 17.03 14.67 -0.26
C LEU A 140 16.00 13.69 0.32
N GLY A 141 15.16 14.13 1.24
CA GLY A 141 14.07 13.32 1.80
C GLY A 141 13.12 12.77 0.73
N ARG A 142 12.78 13.59 -0.27
CA ARG A 142 11.93 13.18 -1.41
C ARG A 142 12.59 12.13 -2.31
N ILE A 143 13.92 12.14 -2.42
CA ILE A 143 14.68 11.20 -3.24
C ILE A 143 14.85 9.85 -2.53
N VAL A 144 15.02 9.87 -1.20
CA VAL A 144 15.46 8.69 -0.44
C VAL A 144 14.29 7.78 0.00
N PHE A 145 13.05 8.27 0.07
CA PHE A 145 11.94 7.48 0.64
C PHE A 145 10.60 7.59 -0.08
N ALA A 146 10.03 6.43 -0.39
CA ALA A 146 8.67 6.27 -0.91
C ALA A 146 8.03 4.99 -0.35
N TRP A 147 7.91 4.87 0.98
CA TRP A 147 7.02 3.84 1.55
C TRP A 147 6.71 4.10 3.03
N TRP A 148 5.50 4.54 3.34
CA TRP A 148 4.95 4.49 4.71
C TRP A 148 3.42 4.59 4.69
N LYS A 149 2.74 4.01 5.70
CA LYS A 149 1.26 3.97 5.81
C LYS A 149 0.64 5.35 6.11
N GLY A 150 -0.51 5.63 5.49
CA GLY A 150 -1.17 6.95 5.44
C GLY A 150 -1.40 7.64 6.80
N LEU A 151 -2.11 7.01 7.75
CA LEU A 151 -2.48 7.67 9.01
C LEU A 151 -1.26 8.04 9.89
N PHE A 152 -0.18 7.27 9.80
CA PHE A 152 1.07 7.63 10.48
C PHE A 152 1.76 8.81 9.81
N ALA A 153 1.60 8.97 8.50
CA ALA A 153 2.14 10.11 7.77
C ALA A 153 1.52 11.42 8.28
N ASP A 154 0.22 11.45 8.59
CA ASP A 154 -0.43 12.66 9.11
C ASP A 154 0.04 13.02 10.52
N ILE A 155 0.24 12.02 11.40
CA ILE A 155 0.85 12.23 12.72
C ILE A 155 2.28 12.74 12.59
N LEU A 156 3.05 12.19 11.63
CA LEU A 156 4.41 12.62 11.36
C LEU A 156 4.46 14.07 10.84
N ASN A 157 3.47 14.49 10.02
CA ASN A 157 3.33 15.87 9.56
C ASN A 157 3.01 16.82 10.70
N ASP A 158 2.07 16.45 11.58
CA ASP A 158 1.71 17.25 12.76
C ASP A 158 2.90 17.36 13.72
N ALA A 159 3.63 16.27 13.95
CA ALA A 159 4.87 16.28 14.73
C ALA A 159 5.94 17.19 14.10
N ALA A 160 6.07 17.17 12.77
CA ALA A 160 7.00 18.05 12.06
C ALA A 160 6.62 19.53 12.21
N MET A 161 5.33 19.88 12.06
CA MET A 161 4.85 21.25 12.31
C MET A 161 5.06 21.66 13.77
N PHE A 162 4.85 20.76 14.72
CA PHE A 162 5.12 21.01 16.13
C PHE A 162 6.62 21.32 16.37
N LEU A 163 7.53 20.54 15.78
CA LEU A 163 8.97 20.80 15.86
C LEU A 163 9.33 22.19 15.32
N GLU A 164 8.72 22.63 14.22
CA GLU A 164 8.92 23.97 13.67
C GLU A 164 8.44 25.08 14.60
N ILE A 165 7.28 24.90 15.24
CA ILE A 165 6.74 25.87 16.21
C ILE A 165 7.64 25.96 17.44
N MET A 166 8.21 24.85 17.89
CA MET A 166 9.08 24.78 19.06
C MET A 166 10.53 25.21 18.77
N ALA A 167 10.99 25.13 17.52
CA ALA A 167 12.37 25.37 17.13
C ALA A 167 12.94 26.73 17.63
N PRO A 168 12.21 27.86 17.58
CA PRO A 168 12.73 29.14 18.06
C PRO A 168 13.12 29.15 19.55
N MET A 169 12.56 28.24 20.36
CA MET A 169 12.93 28.11 21.77
C MET A 169 14.30 27.45 21.99
N TYR A 170 14.89 26.87 20.94
CA TYR A 170 16.17 26.17 20.99
C TYR A 170 17.18 26.74 19.97
N PRO A 171 17.66 28.00 20.13
CA PRO A 171 18.49 28.67 19.12
C PRO A 171 19.75 27.90 18.70
N ILE A 172 20.39 27.18 19.64
CA ILE A 172 21.62 26.40 19.40
C ILE A 172 21.36 25.24 18.43
N SER A 173 20.17 24.63 18.49
CA SER A 173 19.80 23.46 17.70
C SER A 173 18.77 23.78 16.61
N PHE A 174 18.45 25.06 16.41
CA PHE A 174 17.38 25.53 15.52
C PHE A 174 17.48 24.89 14.13
N THR A 175 18.63 25.03 13.47
CA THR A 175 18.85 24.49 12.12
C THR A 175 18.66 22.99 12.06
N VAL A 176 19.11 22.24 13.08
CA VAL A 176 18.96 20.78 13.13
C VAL A 176 17.49 20.38 13.27
N ILE A 177 16.75 21.04 14.17
CA ILE A 177 15.32 20.78 14.39
C ILE A 177 14.52 21.02 13.11
N ILE A 178 14.77 22.14 12.44
CA ILE A 178 14.11 22.52 11.19
C ILE A 178 14.46 21.55 10.04
N CYS A 179 15.70 21.06 9.97
CA CYS A 179 16.09 20.04 8.99
C CYS A 179 15.36 18.71 9.21
N ILE A 180 15.27 18.24 10.46
CA ILE A 180 14.54 17.01 10.82
C ILE A 180 13.05 17.16 10.49
N SER A 181 12.45 18.30 10.83
CA SER A 181 11.06 18.59 10.50
C SER A 181 10.82 18.58 8.98
N ASN A 182 11.67 19.25 8.20
CA ASN A 182 11.48 19.29 6.75
C ASN A 182 11.68 17.93 6.09
N LEU A 183 12.60 17.10 6.61
CA LEU A 183 12.76 15.70 6.20
C LEU A 183 11.46 14.91 6.46
N ALA A 184 10.88 15.04 7.66
CA ALA A 184 9.62 14.40 8.01
C ALA A 184 8.47 14.83 7.07
N LYS A 185 8.30 16.14 6.82
CA LYS A 185 7.28 16.65 5.88
C LYS A 185 7.48 16.13 4.46
N CYS A 186 8.72 15.94 4.02
CA CYS A 186 9.00 15.40 2.70
C CYS A 186 8.63 13.92 2.58
N ILE A 187 8.89 13.11 3.61
CA ILE A 187 8.42 11.72 3.68
C ILE A 187 6.89 11.68 3.57
N VAL A 188 6.21 12.54 4.34
CA VAL A 188 4.74 12.62 4.30
C VAL A 188 4.23 13.07 2.93
N SER A 189 4.87 14.05 2.31
CA SER A 189 4.50 14.53 0.98
C SER A 189 4.55 13.43 -0.08
N VAL A 190 5.57 12.56 -0.06
CA VAL A 190 5.66 11.42 -0.98
C VAL A 190 4.59 10.37 -0.69
N ALA A 191 4.40 10.00 0.58
CA ALA A 191 3.39 9.03 0.99
C ALA A 191 1.96 9.51 0.68
N GLY A 192 1.68 10.80 0.93
CA GLY A 192 0.41 11.46 0.62
C GLY A 192 0.15 11.50 -0.88
N GLY A 193 1.16 11.81 -1.70
CA GLY A 193 1.05 11.77 -3.17
C GLY A 193 0.68 10.38 -3.70
N ALA A 194 1.33 9.33 -3.19
CA ALA A 194 1.01 7.95 -3.57
C ALA A 194 -0.41 7.54 -3.12
N THR A 195 -0.80 7.90 -1.89
CA THR A 195 -2.13 7.61 -1.34
C THR A 195 -3.22 8.32 -2.16
N ARG A 196 -3.02 9.60 -2.48
CA ARG A 196 -3.93 10.40 -3.31
C ARG A 196 -4.07 9.83 -4.73
N ALA A 197 -2.98 9.38 -5.34
CA ALA A 197 -3.04 8.72 -6.64
C ALA A 197 -3.85 7.42 -6.60
N ALA A 198 -3.62 6.57 -5.59
CA ALA A 198 -4.38 5.34 -5.38
C ALA A 198 -5.87 5.63 -5.13
N LEU A 199 -6.18 6.69 -4.36
CA LEU A 199 -7.54 7.10 -4.10
C LEU A 199 -8.23 7.67 -5.36
N THR A 200 -7.54 8.51 -6.12
CA THR A 200 -8.05 9.03 -7.40
C THR A 200 -8.39 7.88 -8.35
N MET A 201 -7.54 6.84 -8.40
CA MET A 201 -7.80 5.64 -9.19
C MET A 201 -9.04 4.88 -8.70
N HIS A 202 -9.25 4.76 -7.39
CA HIS A 202 -10.45 4.15 -6.82
C HIS A 202 -11.72 4.97 -7.11
N GLN A 203 -11.60 6.30 -7.03
CA GLN A 203 -12.71 7.23 -7.23
C GLN A 203 -13.10 7.36 -8.69
N ALA A 204 -12.20 7.16 -9.64
CA ALA A 204 -12.51 7.22 -11.07
C ALA A 204 -13.30 5.97 -11.52
N ARG A 205 -14.54 6.16 -12.00
CA ARG A 205 -15.41 5.05 -12.45
C ARG A 205 -15.64 4.99 -13.96
N ARG A 206 -15.23 6.01 -14.71
CA ARG A 206 -15.42 6.10 -16.17
C ARG A 206 -14.13 6.41 -16.93
N ASN A 207 -13.01 5.81 -16.52
CA ASN A 207 -11.68 6.14 -17.04
C ASN A 207 -11.37 7.65 -16.97
N ASN A 208 -11.92 8.32 -15.96
CA ASN A 208 -11.89 9.77 -15.76
C ASN A 208 -10.88 10.20 -14.68
N MET A 209 -9.81 9.42 -14.48
CA MET A 209 -8.82 9.67 -13.42
C MET A 209 -8.20 11.07 -13.50
N ALA A 210 -7.88 11.54 -14.71
CA ALA A 210 -7.33 12.88 -14.91
C ALA A 210 -8.31 13.99 -14.49
N ASP A 211 -9.61 13.82 -14.78
CA ASP A 211 -10.63 14.78 -14.38
C ASP A 211 -10.81 14.75 -12.86
N VAL A 212 -10.95 13.57 -12.23
CA VAL A 212 -11.02 13.43 -10.77
C VAL A 212 -9.83 14.11 -10.08
N SER A 213 -8.61 13.88 -10.57
CA SER A 213 -7.39 14.51 -10.04
C SER A 213 -7.39 16.03 -10.20
N ALA A 214 -7.83 16.56 -11.35
CA ALA A 214 -7.91 17.99 -11.58
C ALA A 214 -8.93 18.68 -10.65
N LYS A 215 -10.05 18.00 -10.36
CA LYS A 215 -11.10 18.50 -9.45
C LYS A 215 -10.66 18.46 -8.00
N ASP A 216 -10.04 17.38 -7.58
CA ASP A 216 -9.40 17.23 -6.27
C ASP A 216 -8.38 18.38 -6.03
N SER A 217 -7.47 18.60 -6.98
CA SER A 217 -6.50 19.71 -6.91
C SER A 217 -7.16 21.09 -6.86
N SER A 218 -8.28 21.29 -7.57
CA SER A 218 -9.04 22.55 -7.53
C SER A 218 -9.70 22.79 -6.16
N GLN A 219 -10.24 21.72 -5.55
CA GLN A 219 -10.82 21.77 -4.20
C GLN A 219 -9.74 22.07 -3.16
N GLU A 220 -8.62 21.35 -3.19
CA GLU A 220 -7.47 21.59 -2.30
C GLU A 220 -6.95 23.04 -2.43
N THR A 221 -6.86 23.57 -3.66
CA THR A 221 -6.42 24.95 -3.91
C THR A 221 -7.37 25.98 -3.28
N LEU A 222 -8.69 25.80 -3.43
CA LEU A 222 -9.69 26.69 -2.85
C LEU A 222 -9.61 26.69 -1.32
N VAL A 223 -9.51 25.49 -0.73
CA VAL A 223 -9.40 25.31 0.72
C VAL A 223 -8.13 25.98 1.26
N ASN A 224 -6.99 25.78 0.58
CA ASN A 224 -5.73 26.42 0.96
C ASN A 224 -5.80 27.95 0.83
N LEU A 225 -6.46 28.48 -0.19
CA LEU A 225 -6.68 29.93 -0.32
C LEU A 225 -7.50 30.47 0.85
N ALA A 226 -8.58 29.79 1.25
CA ALA A 226 -9.36 30.16 2.41
C ALA A 226 -8.53 30.09 3.71
N GLY A 227 -7.72 29.04 3.86
CA GLY A 227 -6.75 28.89 4.96
C GLY A 227 -5.81 30.08 5.04
N LEU A 228 -5.18 30.45 3.92
CA LEU A 228 -4.26 31.61 3.86
C LEU A 228 -4.96 32.91 4.24
N LEU A 229 -6.16 33.19 3.73
CA LEU A 229 -6.91 34.40 4.09
C LEU A 229 -7.22 34.47 5.59
N ILE A 230 -7.56 33.34 6.21
CA ILE A 230 -7.78 33.27 7.66
C ILE A 230 -6.47 33.41 8.43
N SER A 231 -5.38 32.81 7.95
CA SER A 231 -4.04 32.98 8.52
C SER A 231 -3.60 34.45 8.52
N LEU A 232 -3.91 35.22 7.47
CA LEU A 232 -3.60 36.66 7.43
C LEU A 232 -4.26 37.44 8.59
N LEU A 233 -5.44 37.03 9.03
CA LEU A 233 -6.15 37.64 10.16
C LEU A 233 -5.68 37.07 11.50
N LEU A 234 -5.37 35.77 11.54
CA LEU A 234 -4.97 35.05 12.74
C LEU A 234 -3.54 35.40 13.19
N LEU A 235 -2.59 35.48 12.26
CA LEU A 235 -1.17 35.64 12.55
C LEU A 235 -0.87 36.86 13.43
N PRO A 236 -1.38 38.08 13.14
CA PRO A 236 -1.16 39.24 14.00
C PRO A 236 -1.68 39.07 15.44
N LEU A 237 -2.71 38.24 15.65
CA LEU A 237 -3.28 37.98 16.97
C LEU A 237 -2.45 36.98 17.79
N VAL A 238 -1.68 36.11 17.12
CA VAL A 238 -0.84 35.09 17.76
C VAL A 238 0.62 35.50 17.88
N SER A 239 1.10 36.48 17.10
CA SER A 239 2.51 36.86 17.00
C SER A 239 3.16 37.17 18.36
N ASP A 240 2.44 37.87 19.25
CA ASP A 240 2.97 38.27 20.55
C ASP A 240 2.62 37.30 21.69
N CYS A 241 1.91 36.21 21.40
CA CYS A 241 1.37 35.29 22.40
C CYS A 241 1.69 33.82 22.04
N PRO A 242 2.92 33.32 22.34
CA PRO A 242 3.32 31.95 22.02
C PRO A 242 2.40 30.87 22.59
N SER A 243 1.88 31.06 23.81
CA SER A 243 0.93 30.12 24.43
C SER A 243 -0.41 30.08 23.68
N PHE A 244 -0.87 31.20 23.13
CA PHE A 244 -2.09 31.25 22.32
C PHE A 244 -1.86 30.59 20.96
N SER A 245 -0.72 30.84 20.32
CA SER A 245 -0.29 30.15 19.10
C SER A 245 -0.26 28.63 19.27
N LEU A 246 0.34 28.14 20.37
CA LEU A 246 0.36 26.71 20.71
C LEU A 246 -1.05 26.15 20.97
N GLY A 247 -1.90 26.90 21.68
CA GLY A 247 -3.29 26.50 21.89
C GLY A 247 -4.06 26.35 20.58
N CYS A 248 -3.94 27.32 19.67
CA CYS A 248 -4.51 27.24 18.31
C CYS A 248 -3.96 26.03 17.55
N PHE A 249 -2.64 25.80 17.58
CA PHE A 249 -2.03 24.66 16.92
C PHE A 249 -2.58 23.32 17.44
N PHE A 250 -2.68 23.11 18.75
CA PHE A 250 -3.22 21.86 19.30
C PHE A 250 -4.70 21.64 18.93
N LEU A 251 -5.52 22.69 18.92
CA LEU A 251 -6.91 22.61 18.48
C LEU A 251 -7.02 22.26 16.99
N LEU A 252 -6.20 22.90 16.14
CA LEU A 252 -6.15 22.62 14.71
C LEU A 252 -5.65 21.21 14.42
N THR A 253 -4.64 20.74 15.15
CA THR A 253 -4.13 19.36 15.06
C THR A 253 -5.19 18.34 15.47
N ALA A 254 -5.95 18.59 16.55
CA ALA A 254 -7.05 17.72 16.94
C ALA A 254 -8.14 17.67 15.85
N LEU A 255 -8.48 18.82 15.25
CA LEU A 255 -9.41 18.90 14.13
C LEU A 255 -8.87 18.17 12.89
N HIS A 256 -7.59 18.34 12.56
CA HIS A 256 -6.89 17.70 11.45
C HIS A 256 -6.99 16.18 11.54
N ILE A 257 -6.55 15.60 12.67
CA ILE A 257 -6.60 14.15 12.90
C ILE A 257 -8.03 13.61 12.89
N TYR A 258 -8.97 14.33 13.51
CA TYR A 258 -10.38 13.94 13.51
C TYR A 258 -10.98 13.96 12.10
N ALA A 259 -10.72 15.02 11.32
CA ALA A 259 -11.21 15.14 9.95
C ALA A 259 -10.63 14.03 9.06
N ASN A 260 -9.33 13.75 9.17
CA ASN A 260 -8.69 12.65 8.46
C ASN A 260 -9.28 11.28 8.84
N TYR A 261 -9.49 11.03 10.15
CA TYR A 261 -10.19 9.83 10.60
C TYR A 261 -11.56 9.69 9.93
N ARG A 262 -12.34 10.78 9.87
CA ARG A 262 -13.66 10.78 9.22
C ARG A 262 -13.57 10.59 7.70
N ALA A 263 -12.56 11.16 7.04
CA ALA A 263 -12.30 11.00 5.62
C ALA A 263 -11.98 9.54 5.28
N VAL A 264 -11.01 8.94 5.98
CA VAL A 264 -10.63 7.53 5.80
C VAL A 264 -11.81 6.60 6.09
N ARG A 265 -12.61 6.87 7.13
CA ARG A 265 -13.82 6.07 7.44
C ARG A 265 -14.91 6.18 6.37
N ALA A 266 -14.93 7.26 5.59
CA ALA A 266 -15.89 7.42 4.51
C ALA A 266 -15.54 6.57 3.27
N LEU A 267 -14.27 6.21 3.10
CA LEU A 267 -13.79 5.42 1.96
C LEU A 267 -14.30 3.98 2.02
N VAL A 268 -14.84 3.49 0.92
CA VAL A 268 -15.28 2.11 0.76
C VAL A 268 -14.55 1.50 -0.43
N ILE A 269 -13.35 0.98 -0.18
CA ILE A 269 -12.50 0.40 -1.21
C ILE A 269 -12.91 -1.06 -1.48
N GLU A 270 -13.34 -1.34 -2.71
CA GLU A 270 -13.88 -2.63 -3.17
C GLU A 270 -12.81 -3.69 -3.50
N THR A 271 -11.52 -3.36 -3.40
CA THR A 271 -10.40 -4.27 -3.70
C THR A 271 -9.74 -4.77 -2.43
N LEU A 272 -9.47 -6.06 -2.31
CA LEU A 272 -8.92 -6.64 -1.08
C LEU A 272 -7.43 -6.30 -0.91
N ASN A 273 -7.07 -5.70 0.23
CA ASN A 273 -5.70 -5.73 0.77
C ASN A 273 -5.57 -6.92 1.75
N GLU A 274 -4.38 -7.18 2.29
CA GLU A 274 -4.16 -8.32 3.19
C GLU A 274 -5.03 -8.25 4.46
N GLY A 275 -5.14 -7.07 5.08
CA GLY A 275 -5.93 -6.86 6.29
C GLY A 275 -7.44 -7.07 6.09
N ARG A 276 -7.99 -6.54 4.99
CA ARG A 276 -9.39 -6.74 4.59
C ARG A 276 -9.65 -8.18 4.19
N LEU A 277 -8.73 -8.81 3.45
CA LEU A 277 -8.83 -10.23 3.12
C LEU A 277 -8.89 -11.08 4.39
N TRP A 278 -8.01 -10.82 5.36
CA TRP A 278 -8.04 -11.51 6.66
C TRP A 278 -9.35 -11.29 7.41
N LEU A 279 -9.82 -10.04 7.51
CA LEU A 279 -11.06 -9.70 8.20
C LEU A 279 -12.26 -10.44 7.60
N VAL A 280 -12.40 -10.39 6.28
CA VAL A 280 -13.51 -11.01 5.54
C VAL A 280 -13.41 -12.54 5.60
N LEU A 281 -12.20 -13.10 5.43
CA LEU A 281 -11.96 -14.54 5.55
C LEU A 281 -12.27 -15.04 6.97
N LYS A 282 -11.83 -14.33 8.01
CA LYS A 282 -12.12 -14.68 9.40
C LYS A 282 -13.61 -14.69 9.65
N HIS A 283 -14.36 -13.69 9.18
CA HIS A 283 -15.82 -13.68 9.30
C HIS A 283 -16.46 -14.88 8.58
N PHE A 284 -16.01 -15.17 7.37
CA PHE A 284 -16.49 -16.31 6.59
C PHE A 284 -16.21 -17.66 7.26
N LEU A 285 -15.02 -17.87 7.80
CA LEU A 285 -14.67 -19.10 8.52
C LEU A 285 -15.52 -19.29 9.79
N GLN A 286 -15.94 -18.20 10.44
CA GLN A 286 -16.69 -18.24 11.69
C GLN A 286 -18.22 -18.31 11.49
N ARG A 287 -18.75 -17.65 10.46
CA ARG A 287 -20.19 -17.45 10.24
C ARG A 287 -20.72 -18.10 8.96
N GLY A 288 -19.84 -18.45 8.02
CA GLY A 288 -20.21 -18.95 6.69
C GLY A 288 -20.67 -17.85 5.72
N GLU A 289 -20.59 -16.58 6.13
CA GLU A 289 -21.03 -15.41 5.36
C GLU A 289 -19.85 -14.51 5.01
N VAL A 290 -19.91 -13.85 3.86
CA VAL A 290 -18.88 -12.90 3.41
C VAL A 290 -19.39 -11.48 3.67
N LEU A 291 -18.60 -10.67 4.40
CA LEU A 291 -18.91 -9.26 4.62
C LEU A 291 -18.84 -8.49 3.30
N ASP A 292 -19.80 -7.59 3.06
CA ASP A 292 -19.71 -6.62 1.97
C ASP A 292 -18.66 -5.53 2.27
N PRO A 293 -18.17 -4.79 1.24
CA PRO A 293 -17.17 -3.74 1.42
C PRO A 293 -17.52 -2.68 2.47
N THR A 294 -18.81 -2.32 2.61
CA THR A 294 -19.24 -1.29 3.57
C THR A 294 -19.15 -1.80 5.00
N SER A 295 -19.66 -3.01 5.24
CA SER A 295 -19.58 -3.67 6.55
C SER A 295 -18.14 -3.96 6.96
N ALA A 296 -17.31 -4.43 6.02
CA ALA A 296 -15.89 -4.67 6.25
C ALA A 296 -15.14 -3.37 6.58
N ASN A 297 -15.39 -2.29 5.85
CA ASN A 297 -14.80 -0.97 6.14
C ASN A 297 -15.15 -0.47 7.55
N GLN A 298 -16.39 -0.72 8.01
CA GLN A 298 -16.78 -0.35 9.36
C GLN A 298 -16.01 -1.10 10.45
N MET A 299 -15.65 -2.36 10.19
CA MET A 299 -14.92 -3.23 11.11
C MET A 299 -13.39 -3.12 10.97
N GLU A 300 -12.88 -2.57 9.85
CA GLU A 300 -11.44 -2.46 9.60
C GLU A 300 -10.77 -1.52 10.63
N PRO A 301 -9.76 -2.00 11.37
CA PRO A 301 -9.01 -1.15 12.28
C PRO A 301 -8.11 -0.21 11.48
N LEU A 302 -8.30 1.10 11.66
CA LEU A 302 -7.46 2.12 11.02
C LEU A 302 -6.05 2.20 11.63
N TRP A 303 -5.88 1.68 12.85
CA TRP A 303 -4.60 1.62 13.56
C TRP A 303 -4.07 0.19 13.58
N THR A 304 -3.07 -0.10 12.75
CA THR A 304 -2.56 -1.47 12.57
C THR A 304 -1.23 -1.75 13.27
N GLY A 305 -0.68 -0.80 14.05
CA GLY A 305 0.73 -0.83 14.50
C GLY A 305 1.11 -1.89 15.55
N PHE A 306 0.17 -2.66 16.10
CA PHE A 306 0.44 -3.50 17.29
C PHE A 306 -0.09 -4.93 17.23
N TRP A 307 -0.55 -5.40 16.07
CA TRP A 307 -1.11 -6.76 15.96
C TRP A 307 -0.03 -7.74 15.50
N GLN A 308 0.21 -8.79 16.31
CA GLN A 308 0.97 -9.98 15.90
C GLN A 308 0.16 -10.71 14.83
N CYS A 309 0.35 -10.33 13.58
CA CYS A 309 -0.28 -10.97 12.43
C CYS A 309 0.73 -11.90 11.73
N LEU A 310 0.21 -12.94 11.08
CA LEU A 310 0.94 -13.74 10.11
C LEU A 310 1.66 -12.81 9.13
N SER A 311 2.93 -13.06 8.85
CA SER A 311 3.64 -12.40 7.76
C SER A 311 3.40 -13.18 6.46
N LEU A 312 2.60 -12.62 5.55
CA LEU A 312 2.35 -13.21 4.23
C LEU A 312 3.19 -12.52 3.16
N SER A 313 4.05 -13.28 2.47
CA SER A 313 4.85 -12.79 1.35
C SER A 313 4.44 -13.49 0.06
N LEU A 314 3.89 -12.74 -0.90
CA LEU A 314 3.45 -13.26 -2.20
C LEU A 314 4.47 -12.93 -3.29
N GLY A 315 4.74 -13.88 -4.19
CA GLY A 315 5.67 -13.67 -5.30
C GLY A 315 7.13 -13.63 -4.85
N VAL A 316 7.53 -14.50 -3.93
CA VAL A 316 8.94 -14.63 -3.50
C VAL A 316 9.74 -15.50 -4.49
N PRO A 317 11.08 -15.40 -4.52
CA PRO A 317 11.88 -16.26 -5.40
C PRO A 317 11.81 -17.72 -4.95
N LEU A 318 11.84 -18.64 -5.92
CA LEU A 318 11.70 -20.06 -5.68
C LEU A 318 12.88 -20.62 -4.88
N HIS A 319 14.10 -20.12 -5.11
CA HIS A 319 15.29 -20.57 -4.37
C HIS A 319 15.24 -20.31 -2.86
N ARG A 320 14.35 -19.44 -2.36
CA ARG A 320 14.17 -19.24 -0.91
C ARG A 320 13.31 -20.34 -0.27
N LEU A 321 12.45 -20.99 -1.06
CA LEU A 321 11.56 -22.06 -0.58
C LEU A 321 12.18 -23.45 -0.67
N ILE A 322 13.06 -23.67 -1.64
CA ILE A 322 13.61 -25.00 -1.94
C ILE A 322 15.14 -24.98 -2.01
N SER A 323 15.76 -25.93 -1.33
CA SER A 323 17.21 -26.20 -1.37
C SER A 323 17.54 -27.54 -2.05
N SER A 324 16.56 -28.45 -2.12
CA SER A 324 16.72 -29.82 -2.63
C SER A 324 15.63 -30.22 -3.62
N VAL A 325 15.92 -31.20 -4.48
CA VAL A 325 14.92 -31.78 -5.40
C VAL A 325 13.80 -32.46 -4.63
N SER A 326 14.10 -33.06 -3.47
CA SER A 326 13.10 -33.68 -2.59
C SER A 326 12.10 -32.67 -2.04
N GLU A 327 12.55 -31.48 -1.61
CA GLU A 327 11.64 -30.42 -1.15
C GLU A 327 10.75 -29.91 -2.28
N LEU A 328 11.31 -29.72 -3.47
CA LEU A 328 10.51 -29.37 -4.65
C LEU A 328 9.46 -30.44 -4.95
N GLN A 329 9.85 -31.71 -4.93
CA GLN A 329 8.93 -32.83 -5.16
C GLN A 329 7.84 -32.90 -4.10
N GLN A 330 8.15 -32.63 -2.82
CA GLN A 330 7.17 -32.60 -1.72
C GLN A 330 6.15 -31.47 -1.89
N LEU A 331 6.59 -30.29 -2.34
CA LEU A 331 5.70 -29.15 -2.55
C LEU A 331 4.81 -29.31 -3.80
N VAL A 332 5.31 -30.00 -4.83
CA VAL A 332 4.58 -30.23 -6.08
C VAL A 332 3.66 -31.46 -5.98
N ASP A 333 4.01 -32.47 -5.17
CA ASP A 333 3.26 -33.71 -5.09
C ASP A 333 1.85 -33.52 -4.52
N GLY A 334 0.84 -33.68 -5.39
CA GLY A 334 -0.56 -33.49 -5.06
C GLY A 334 -1.01 -32.03 -5.04
N HIS A 335 -0.21 -31.11 -5.61
CA HIS A 335 -0.58 -29.70 -5.78
C HIS A 335 -0.52 -29.29 -7.26
N GLN A 336 -1.68 -29.00 -7.86
CA GLN A 336 -1.79 -28.64 -9.28
C GLN A 336 -2.02 -27.15 -9.53
N GLU A 337 -1.98 -26.33 -8.49
CA GLU A 337 -2.21 -24.90 -8.62
C GLU A 337 -1.00 -24.15 -9.18
N PRO A 338 -1.20 -22.97 -9.80
CA PRO A 338 -0.11 -22.13 -10.29
C PRO A 338 0.63 -21.38 -9.16
N TYR A 339 0.77 -21.96 -7.98
CA TYR A 339 1.58 -21.41 -6.88
C TYR A 339 2.19 -22.53 -6.04
N LEU A 340 3.24 -22.23 -5.26
CA LEU A 340 3.79 -23.09 -4.22
C LEU A 340 3.85 -22.29 -2.92
N LEU A 341 3.69 -22.96 -1.78
CA LEU A 341 3.65 -22.30 -0.49
C LEU A 341 4.55 -23.02 0.50
N HIS A 342 5.35 -22.25 1.23
CA HIS A 342 6.11 -22.70 2.39
C HIS A 342 5.59 -21.99 3.64
N TRP A 343 5.45 -22.74 4.73
CA TRP A 343 5.02 -22.20 6.01
C TRP A 343 6.09 -22.42 7.08
N ASP A 344 6.70 -21.32 7.50
CA ASP A 344 7.59 -21.26 8.66
C ASP A 344 6.73 -21.05 9.90
N GLN A 345 6.45 -22.16 10.59
CA GLN A 345 5.62 -22.18 11.79
C GLN A 345 6.23 -21.35 12.95
N PRO A 346 7.52 -21.51 13.32
CA PRO A 346 8.16 -20.70 14.36
C PRO A 346 8.10 -19.19 14.13
N GLN A 347 8.30 -18.74 12.88
CA GLN A 347 8.30 -17.32 12.54
C GLN A 347 6.90 -16.78 12.21
N ASN A 348 5.89 -17.66 12.18
CA ASN A 348 4.55 -17.38 11.70
C ASN A 348 4.58 -16.62 10.36
N GLN A 349 5.40 -17.14 9.43
CA GLN A 349 5.60 -16.56 8.12
C GLN A 349 5.18 -17.55 7.05
N VAL A 350 4.41 -17.05 6.08
CA VAL A 350 4.03 -17.81 4.89
C VAL A 350 4.64 -17.15 3.66
N GLN A 351 5.35 -17.94 2.89
CA GLN A 351 6.01 -17.53 1.67
C GLN A 351 5.38 -18.24 0.48
N VAL A 352 4.97 -17.48 -0.54
CA VAL A 352 4.29 -18.01 -1.72
C VAL A 352 5.09 -17.69 -2.98
N VAL A 353 5.44 -18.72 -3.73
CA VAL A 353 5.99 -18.60 -5.09
C VAL A 353 4.83 -18.67 -6.06
N LEU A 354 4.80 -17.77 -7.04
CA LEU A 354 3.75 -17.71 -8.06
C LEU A 354 4.28 -18.20 -9.41
N SER A 355 3.45 -18.94 -10.13
CA SER A 355 3.74 -19.32 -11.51
C SER A 355 3.51 -18.16 -12.48
N HIS A 356 4.14 -18.19 -13.66
CA HIS A 356 3.77 -17.29 -14.77
C HIS A 356 2.31 -17.41 -15.20
N LYS A 357 1.63 -18.52 -14.87
CA LYS A 357 0.20 -18.72 -15.14
C LYS A 357 -0.71 -18.15 -14.04
N ALA A 358 -0.17 -17.62 -12.94
CA ALA A 358 -0.96 -17.12 -11.83
C ALA A 358 -1.66 -15.82 -12.21
N GLY A 359 -2.99 -15.87 -12.33
CA GLY A 359 -3.85 -14.70 -12.47
C GLY A 359 -4.28 -14.12 -11.12
N PRO A 360 -5.08 -13.04 -11.11
CA PRO A 360 -5.56 -12.40 -9.88
C PRO A 360 -6.29 -13.35 -8.94
N GLU A 361 -7.10 -14.26 -9.48
CA GLU A 361 -7.79 -15.29 -8.70
C GLU A 361 -6.82 -16.27 -8.04
N THR A 362 -5.77 -16.70 -8.76
CA THR A 362 -4.72 -17.56 -8.20
C THR A 362 -3.99 -16.87 -7.05
N VAL A 363 -3.66 -15.58 -7.22
CA VAL A 363 -3.03 -14.79 -6.16
C VAL A 363 -3.94 -14.70 -4.94
N LEU A 364 -5.23 -14.43 -5.15
CA LEU A 364 -6.22 -14.37 -4.08
C LEU A 364 -6.37 -15.72 -3.36
N ARG A 365 -6.35 -16.83 -4.11
CA ARG A 365 -6.36 -18.19 -3.58
C ARG A 365 -5.12 -18.50 -2.76
N ALA A 366 -3.95 -18.14 -3.25
CA ALA A 366 -2.68 -18.35 -2.56
C ALA A 366 -2.59 -17.51 -1.27
N ALA A 367 -3.06 -16.26 -1.30
CA ALA A 367 -3.15 -15.41 -0.12
C ALA A 367 -4.13 -15.98 0.90
N THR A 368 -5.31 -16.43 0.45
CA THR A 368 -6.29 -17.12 1.31
C THR A 368 -5.66 -18.37 1.94
N HIS A 369 -4.87 -19.13 1.18
CA HIS A 369 -4.17 -20.31 1.69
C HIS A 369 -3.21 -19.96 2.83
N GLY A 370 -2.37 -18.94 2.66
CA GLY A 370 -1.49 -18.48 3.72
C GLY A 370 -2.24 -18.00 4.96
N LEU A 371 -3.29 -17.20 4.78
CA LEU A 371 -4.09 -16.69 5.90
C LEU A 371 -4.83 -17.78 6.66
N VAL A 372 -5.30 -18.85 6.00
CA VAL A 372 -5.88 -20.02 6.67
C VAL A 372 -4.83 -20.72 7.55
N LEU A 373 -3.59 -20.87 7.08
CA LEU A 373 -2.51 -21.45 7.90
C LEU A 373 -2.24 -20.61 9.15
N GLY A 374 -2.25 -19.29 9.02
CA GLY A 374 -2.20 -18.38 10.18
C GLY A 374 -3.40 -18.56 11.13
N ALA A 375 -4.61 -18.79 10.60
CA ALA A 375 -5.80 -19.03 11.40
C ALA A 375 -5.74 -20.34 12.22
N LEU A 376 -4.97 -21.33 11.76
CA LEU A 376 -4.73 -22.57 12.51
C LEU A 376 -3.91 -22.30 13.78
N GLN A 377 -3.02 -21.32 13.80
CA GLN A 377 -2.29 -20.93 15.01
C GLN A 377 -3.14 -20.06 15.94
N GLY A 378 -4.00 -19.21 15.38
CA GLY A 378 -4.85 -18.29 16.15
C GLY A 378 -5.96 -18.97 16.97
N GLU A 379 -6.54 -18.19 17.88
CA GLU A 379 -7.72 -18.56 18.66
C GLU A 379 -9.01 -18.12 17.95
N GLY A 380 -10.01 -18.99 17.89
CA GLY A 380 -11.34 -18.67 17.35
C GLY A 380 -11.99 -19.84 16.60
N PRO A 381 -13.32 -19.83 16.42
CA PRO A 381 -14.01 -20.95 15.80
C PRO A 381 -13.58 -21.11 14.33
N LEU A 382 -13.34 -22.36 13.92
CA LEU A 382 -13.10 -22.74 12.53
C LEU A 382 -14.11 -23.79 12.08
N PRO A 383 -14.30 -23.96 10.75
CA PRO A 383 -15.00 -25.11 10.20
C PRO A 383 -14.40 -26.43 10.70
N ALA A 384 -15.23 -27.46 10.88
CA ALA A 384 -14.82 -28.73 11.50
C ALA A 384 -13.60 -29.40 10.83
N GLU A 385 -13.44 -29.27 9.51
CA GLU A 385 -12.26 -29.79 8.79
C GLU A 385 -10.97 -29.06 9.20
N LEU A 386 -11.03 -27.73 9.37
CA LEU A 386 -9.90 -26.90 9.81
C LEU A 386 -9.63 -27.02 11.32
N GLU A 387 -10.65 -27.27 12.15
CA GLU A 387 -10.45 -27.50 13.58
C GLU A 387 -9.67 -28.80 13.84
N LYS A 388 -9.95 -29.86 13.06
CA LYS A 388 -9.16 -31.10 13.07
C LYS A 388 -7.71 -30.87 12.65
N LEU A 389 -7.46 -29.96 11.72
CA LEU A 389 -6.11 -29.55 11.32
C LEU A 389 -5.42 -28.78 12.44
N ARG A 390 -6.09 -27.81 13.07
CA ARG A 390 -5.58 -27.04 14.21
C ARG A 390 -5.14 -27.95 15.35
N HIS A 391 -5.99 -28.90 15.76
CA HIS A 391 -5.64 -29.83 16.83
C HIS A 391 -4.36 -30.61 16.53
N ARG A 392 -4.14 -30.99 15.27
CA ARG A 392 -2.92 -31.70 14.84
C ARG A 392 -1.70 -30.79 14.81
N VAL A 393 -1.84 -29.55 14.34
CA VAL A 393 -0.77 -28.54 14.38
C VAL A 393 -0.33 -28.25 15.83
N ARG A 394 -1.28 -28.19 16.77
CA ARG A 394 -1.00 -27.94 18.20
C ARG A 394 -0.46 -29.16 18.95
N ALA A 395 -0.68 -30.38 18.44
CA ALA A 395 -0.31 -31.62 19.12
C ALA A 395 1.18 -31.98 19.08
N GLY A 396 2.03 -31.23 18.37
CA GLY A 396 3.49 -31.35 18.46
C GLY A 396 4.24 -31.14 17.14
N PRO A 397 5.59 -31.06 17.17
CA PRO A 397 6.41 -30.52 16.09
C PRO A 397 6.77 -31.50 14.96
N GLU A 398 6.33 -32.76 14.98
CA GLU A 398 6.76 -33.80 14.02
C GLU A 398 5.71 -34.16 12.97
N LYS A 399 5.07 -33.16 12.38
CA LYS A 399 4.46 -33.31 11.05
C LYS A 399 5.04 -32.24 10.16
N GLU A 400 5.85 -32.69 9.21
CA GLU A 400 6.54 -31.87 8.22
C GLU A 400 5.57 -30.80 7.69
N SER A 401 5.95 -29.52 7.76
CA SER A 401 5.09 -28.37 7.43
C SER A 401 4.33 -28.54 6.11
N TRP A 402 4.95 -29.20 5.13
CA TRP A 402 4.35 -29.52 3.83
C TRP A 402 3.09 -30.41 3.92
N VAL A 403 2.98 -31.31 4.91
CA VAL A 403 1.78 -32.15 5.10
C VAL A 403 0.59 -31.27 5.47
N VAL A 404 0.79 -30.30 6.37
CA VAL A 404 -0.28 -29.37 6.77
C VAL A 404 -0.68 -28.47 5.61
N VAL A 405 0.30 -27.99 4.83
CA VAL A 405 0.04 -27.22 3.60
C VAL A 405 -0.78 -28.04 2.60
N LYS A 406 -0.39 -29.30 2.37
CA LYS A 406 -1.09 -30.21 1.44
C LYS A 406 -2.52 -30.51 1.89
N GLU A 407 -2.76 -30.76 3.16
CA GLU A 407 -4.12 -31.00 3.67
C GLU A 407 -4.95 -29.71 3.68
N THR A 408 -4.36 -28.55 3.97
CA THR A 408 -5.06 -27.26 3.92
C THR A 408 -5.50 -26.94 2.49
N HIS A 409 -4.68 -27.28 1.50
CA HIS A 409 -5.04 -27.19 0.09
C HIS A 409 -6.31 -28.01 -0.24
N GLN A 410 -6.40 -29.26 0.23
CA GLN A 410 -7.59 -30.11 0.02
C GLN A 410 -8.86 -29.52 0.63
N VAL A 411 -8.74 -28.83 1.77
CA VAL A 411 -9.87 -28.11 2.37
C VAL A 411 -10.25 -26.89 1.52
N LEU A 412 -9.27 -26.17 0.98
CA LEU A 412 -9.49 -25.01 0.12
C LEU A 412 -10.13 -25.35 -1.23
N ASP A 413 -9.92 -26.55 -1.77
CA ASP A 413 -10.63 -27.00 -2.97
C ASP A 413 -12.16 -26.93 -2.81
N LYS A 414 -12.66 -27.18 -1.60
CA LYS A 414 -14.10 -27.08 -1.28
C LYS A 414 -14.51 -25.69 -0.82
N LEU A 415 -13.62 -25.01 -0.09
CA LEU A 415 -13.94 -23.79 0.65
C LEU A 415 -13.74 -22.53 -0.20
N PHE A 416 -12.67 -22.46 -0.97
CA PHE A 416 -12.33 -21.29 -1.77
C PHE A 416 -13.35 -20.96 -2.87
N PRO A 417 -13.93 -21.91 -3.63
CA PRO A 417 -14.95 -21.56 -4.62
C PRO A 417 -16.18 -20.90 -4.00
N LYS A 418 -16.58 -21.34 -2.79
CA LYS A 418 -17.69 -20.72 -2.04
C LYS A 418 -17.32 -19.33 -1.55
N PHE A 419 -16.10 -19.18 -1.03
CA PHE A 419 -15.59 -17.90 -0.57
C PHE A 419 -15.45 -16.89 -1.70
N LEU A 420 -14.85 -17.29 -2.83
CA LEU A 420 -14.69 -16.46 -4.03
C LEU A 420 -16.04 -16.01 -4.58
N LYS A 421 -17.00 -16.93 -4.69
CA LYS A 421 -18.36 -16.59 -5.09
C LYS A 421 -19.01 -15.63 -4.09
N GLY A 422 -18.86 -15.87 -2.79
CA GLY A 422 -19.35 -14.96 -1.75
C GLY A 422 -18.73 -13.56 -1.83
N LEU A 423 -17.45 -13.45 -2.16
CA LEU A 423 -16.78 -12.16 -2.42
C LEU A 423 -17.43 -11.43 -3.60
N GLN A 424 -17.64 -12.13 -4.71
CA GLN A 424 -18.27 -11.56 -5.92
C GLN A 424 -19.72 -11.14 -5.65
N ASP A 425 -20.51 -12.00 -5.00
CA ASP A 425 -21.90 -11.74 -4.65
C ASP A 425 -22.05 -10.55 -3.67
N ALA A 426 -21.07 -10.36 -2.78
CA ALA A 426 -21.02 -9.24 -1.82
C ALA A 426 -20.46 -7.94 -2.42
N GLY A 427 -20.02 -7.94 -3.69
CA GLY A 427 -19.56 -6.74 -4.40
C GLY A 427 -18.05 -6.46 -4.32
N TRP A 428 -17.23 -7.42 -3.92
CA TRP A 428 -15.77 -7.29 -3.98
C TRP A 428 -15.24 -7.48 -5.40
N LYS A 429 -14.26 -6.66 -5.77
CA LYS A 429 -13.49 -6.86 -7.00
C LYS A 429 -12.46 -7.96 -6.77
N THR A 430 -12.66 -9.11 -7.41
CA THR A 430 -11.72 -10.25 -7.33
C THR A 430 -10.69 -10.28 -8.45
N GLU A 431 -10.92 -9.53 -9.53
CA GLU A 431 -9.98 -9.38 -10.66
C GLU A 431 -8.87 -8.37 -10.38
N LYS A 432 -9.03 -7.53 -9.36
CA LYS A 432 -8.07 -6.51 -8.93
C LYS A 432 -7.93 -6.56 -7.42
N HIS A 433 -6.71 -6.58 -6.91
CA HIS A 433 -6.43 -6.59 -5.48
C HIS A 433 -5.34 -5.59 -5.11
N GLN A 434 -5.28 -5.24 -3.84
CA GLN A 434 -4.23 -4.43 -3.20
C GLN A 434 -3.34 -5.30 -2.30
N LEU A 435 -3.24 -6.60 -2.58
CA LEU A 435 -2.25 -7.49 -1.97
C LEU A 435 -0.85 -7.10 -2.46
N GLU A 436 0.10 -7.07 -1.54
CA GLU A 436 1.52 -6.85 -1.87
C GLU A 436 2.09 -8.13 -2.49
N VAL A 437 2.34 -8.08 -3.80
CA VAL A 437 2.87 -9.19 -4.58
C VAL A 437 4.16 -8.74 -5.23
N ASP A 438 5.26 -9.42 -4.92
CA ASP A 438 6.56 -9.16 -5.51
C ASP A 438 6.62 -9.75 -6.94
N GLU A 439 7.59 -9.28 -7.73
CA GLU A 439 7.69 -9.50 -9.17
C GLU A 439 8.28 -10.87 -9.53
N TRP A 440 8.55 -11.74 -8.53
CA TRP A 440 9.07 -13.08 -8.83
C TRP A 440 8.00 -14.00 -9.37
N ARG A 441 8.34 -14.67 -10.46
CA ARG A 441 7.58 -15.76 -11.04
C ARG A 441 8.49 -16.95 -11.26
N ALA A 442 7.93 -18.15 -11.19
CA ALA A 442 8.68 -19.37 -11.40
C ALA A 442 7.96 -20.38 -12.29
N THR A 443 8.73 -21.31 -12.84
CA THR A 443 8.21 -22.55 -13.44
C THR A 443 8.86 -23.74 -12.76
N TRP A 444 8.11 -24.82 -12.63
CA TRP A 444 8.58 -26.08 -12.07
C TRP A 444 7.93 -27.23 -12.83
N LEU A 445 8.61 -28.36 -12.90
CA LEU A 445 8.05 -29.56 -13.50
C LEU A 445 6.99 -30.19 -12.57
N PRO A 446 5.78 -30.54 -13.07
CA PRO A 446 4.71 -31.16 -12.26
C PRO A 446 5.06 -32.54 -11.70
N SER A 447 6.04 -33.20 -12.31
CA SER A 447 6.62 -34.46 -11.87
C SER A 447 8.07 -34.45 -12.35
N PRO A 448 9.06 -34.11 -11.50
CA PRO A 448 10.44 -34.43 -11.80
C PRO A 448 10.59 -35.95 -11.77
N GLU A 449 10.13 -36.63 -12.83
CA GLU A 449 10.24 -38.08 -12.93
C GLU A 449 11.71 -38.50 -12.81
N LYS A 450 11.87 -39.64 -12.10
CA LYS A 450 12.99 -40.58 -11.95
C LYS A 450 13.84 -40.83 -13.21
N LYS A 451 14.37 -39.79 -13.85
CA LYS A 451 15.42 -39.89 -14.85
C LYS A 451 16.67 -39.27 -14.25
N VAL A 452 17.62 -40.16 -13.97
CA VAL A 452 18.95 -39.95 -13.37
C VAL A 452 18.99 -40.22 -11.87
N LEU A 453 18.98 -41.51 -11.53
CA LEU A 453 19.97 -42.08 -10.62
C LEU A 453 21.17 -42.50 -11.46
#